data_AF-A0AAV3J777-F1
#
_entry.id   AF-A0AAV3J777-F1
#
_cell.length_a   1.000
_cell.length_b   1.000
_cell.length_c   1.000
_cell.angle_alpha   90.00
_cell.angle_beta   90.00
_cell.angle_gamma   90.00
#
_symmetry.space_group_name_H-M   'P 1'
#
loop_
_entity.id
_entity.type
_entity.pdbx_description
1 polymer ?
#
loop_
_entity_poly.entity_id
_entity_poly.type
_entity_poly.pdbx_seq_one_letter_code
_entity_poly.pdbx_strand_id
1 'polypeptide(L)'
;MKLGSFETLPSELADLRNDGFDSWFWLLTTARTLSEIKIASEYMKALEKMYICATADQTALDQLKDHANTILTISNHAEEFPDGGWFGRCGSAPIGSIAWDSKQLNGQKNSDVTTSEHSQILAKNGNLIREMGGVNVTWEGKTMSGQYIDVVIGRYYLKARLQEAYHSLKINNDRLSMTISGLRLLEAALREVFRDCGRRGVIAKVEDDDGRSRSDFGDYQYKLFMPEKISDIPMNDRANRKVSPIKFTCTVGGGINKIEISGTMGV
;
A
#
# COMPACT_ATOMS: atom_id res chain seq x y z
N MET A 1 -23.85 -3.06 0.01
CA MET A 1 -24.26 -3.06 1.43
C MET A 1 -24.81 -1.68 1.74
N LYS A 2 -26.01 -1.59 2.33
CA LYS A 2 -26.57 -0.32 2.80
C LYS A 2 -26.30 -0.23 4.29
N LEU A 3 -25.45 0.69 4.70
CA LEU A 3 -25.12 0.91 6.11
C LEU A 3 -26.34 1.41 6.88
N GLY A 4 -26.54 0.89 8.09
CA GLY A 4 -27.54 1.44 9.03
C GLY A 4 -27.11 2.80 9.56
N SER A 5 -25.91 2.88 10.12
CA SER A 5 -25.23 4.12 10.54
C SER A 5 -23.70 3.92 10.56
N PHE A 6 -22.94 4.99 10.81
CA PHE A 6 -21.49 4.85 11.03
C PHE A 6 -21.14 4.17 12.35
N GLU A 7 -22.01 4.22 13.36
CA GLU A 7 -21.80 3.53 14.63
C GLU A 7 -21.84 2.00 14.46
N THR A 8 -22.69 1.51 13.54
CA THR A 8 -22.80 0.08 13.22
C THR A 8 -21.85 -0.37 12.11
N LEU A 9 -21.09 0.53 11.49
CA LEU A 9 -20.18 0.22 10.40
C LEU A 9 -19.18 -0.90 10.74
N PRO A 10 -18.51 -0.92 11.90
CA PRO A 10 -17.56 -1.98 12.23
C PRO A 10 -18.22 -3.36 12.30
N SER A 11 -19.40 -3.47 12.92
CA SER A 11 -20.13 -4.74 13.03
C SER A 11 -20.65 -5.20 11.68
N GLU A 12 -21.27 -4.31 10.90
CA GLU A 12 -21.83 -4.71 9.61
C GLU A 12 -20.73 -5.09 8.58
N LEU A 13 -19.57 -4.41 8.61
CA LEU A 13 -18.42 -4.83 7.81
C LEU A 13 -17.82 -6.16 8.30
N ALA A 14 -17.82 -6.43 9.60
CA ALA A 14 -17.40 -7.73 10.12
C ALA A 14 -18.34 -8.86 9.65
N ASP A 15 -19.65 -8.63 9.71
CA ASP A 15 -20.66 -9.58 9.24
C ASP A 15 -20.50 -9.86 7.74
N LEU A 16 -20.34 -8.82 6.92
CA LEU A 16 -20.08 -8.97 5.47
C LEU A 16 -18.87 -9.88 5.20
N ARG A 17 -17.80 -9.71 5.97
CA ARG A 17 -16.59 -10.52 5.83
C ARG A 17 -16.80 -11.97 6.30
N ASN A 18 -17.54 -12.16 7.40
CA ASN A 18 -17.90 -13.48 7.92
C ASN A 18 -18.84 -14.26 6.98
N ASP A 19 -19.67 -13.56 6.22
CA ASP A 19 -20.53 -14.12 5.17
C ASP A 19 -19.76 -14.52 3.89
N GLY A 20 -18.43 -14.39 3.90
CA GLY A 20 -17.55 -14.78 2.80
C GLY A 20 -17.27 -13.68 1.78
N PHE A 21 -17.78 -12.46 1.99
CA PHE A 21 -17.52 -11.31 1.11
C PHE A 21 -16.32 -10.47 1.59
N ASP A 22 -15.19 -11.12 1.87
CA ASP A 22 -13.96 -10.46 2.35
C ASP A 22 -12.95 -10.11 1.23
N SER A 23 -13.32 -10.27 -0.03
CA SER A 23 -12.40 -10.06 -1.17
C SER A 23 -12.13 -8.59 -1.53
N TRP A 24 -12.92 -7.66 -1.00
CA TRP A 24 -12.72 -6.22 -1.23
C TRP A 24 -11.45 -5.73 -0.52
N PHE A 25 -10.80 -4.70 -1.07
CA PHE A 25 -9.56 -4.14 -0.51
C PHE A 25 -9.68 -2.67 -0.11
N TRP A 26 -10.61 -1.94 -0.71
CA TRP A 26 -10.80 -0.51 -0.48
C TRP A 26 -12.13 -0.24 0.20
N LEU A 27 -12.10 0.58 1.26
CA LEU A 27 -13.28 1.23 1.82
C LEU A 27 -13.28 2.70 1.34
N LEU A 28 -14.44 3.13 0.85
CA LEU A 28 -14.73 4.52 0.56
C LEU A 28 -16.00 4.88 1.31
N THR A 29 -16.05 6.09 1.86
CA THR A 29 -17.23 6.58 2.59
C THR A 29 -17.59 7.98 2.11
N THR A 30 -18.87 8.32 2.22
CA THR A 30 -19.35 9.69 2.00
C THR A 30 -19.26 10.54 3.27
N ALA A 31 -18.76 9.99 4.37
CA ALA A 31 -18.60 10.72 5.63
C ALA A 31 -17.53 11.80 5.48
N ARG A 32 -17.84 12.97 6.04
CA ARG A 32 -16.96 14.15 6.10
C ARG A 32 -16.72 14.63 7.53
N THR A 33 -17.42 14.05 8.49
CA THR A 33 -17.27 14.39 9.91
C THR A 33 -16.16 13.54 10.54
N LEU A 34 -15.39 14.13 11.44
CA LEU A 34 -14.28 13.46 12.11
C LEU A 34 -14.73 12.23 12.89
N SER A 35 -15.86 12.29 13.60
CA SER A 35 -16.37 11.18 14.40
C SER A 35 -16.61 9.93 13.54
N GLU A 36 -17.27 10.08 12.40
CA GLU A 36 -17.58 8.98 11.47
C GLU A 36 -16.32 8.45 10.79
N ILE A 37 -15.45 9.36 10.32
CA ILE A 37 -14.17 8.99 9.69
C ILE A 37 -13.32 8.18 10.66
N LYS A 38 -13.26 8.59 11.93
CA LYS A 38 -12.49 7.91 12.97
C LYS A 38 -13.00 6.50 13.22
N ILE A 39 -14.33 6.30 13.28
CA ILE A 39 -14.91 4.95 13.44
C ILE A 39 -14.49 4.03 12.29
N ALA A 40 -14.67 4.48 11.04
CA ALA A 40 -14.26 3.70 9.87
C ALA A 40 -12.75 3.43 9.87
N SER A 41 -11.94 4.45 10.16
CA SER A 41 -10.49 4.35 10.15
C SER A 41 -9.96 3.41 11.23
N GLU A 42 -10.53 3.41 12.44
CA GLU A 42 -10.12 2.50 13.53
C GLU A 42 -10.40 1.03 13.18
N TYR A 43 -11.56 0.75 12.57
CA TYR A 43 -11.86 -0.61 12.10
C TYR A 43 -10.85 -1.06 11.04
N MET A 44 -10.56 -0.19 10.07
CA MET A 44 -9.66 -0.48 8.95
C MET A 44 -8.19 -0.63 9.39
N LYS A 45 -7.80 0.02 10.48
CA LYS A 45 -6.44 -0.09 11.07
C LYS A 45 -6.09 -1.52 11.49
N ALA A 46 -7.07 -2.32 11.89
CA ALA A 46 -6.87 -3.72 12.27
C ALA A 46 -6.81 -4.68 11.06
N LEU A 47 -7.07 -4.19 9.86
CA LEU A 47 -7.18 -4.99 8.64
C LEU A 47 -6.07 -4.65 7.64
N GLU A 48 -5.71 -5.59 6.79
CA GLU A 48 -4.84 -5.34 5.63
C GLU A 48 -5.65 -4.83 4.44
N LYS A 49 -6.39 -3.75 4.67
CA LYS A 49 -7.29 -3.11 3.69
C LYS A 49 -7.17 -1.59 3.81
N MET A 50 -7.37 -0.88 2.71
CA MET A 50 -7.15 0.57 2.63
C MET A 50 -8.45 1.36 2.80
N TYR A 51 -8.35 2.51 3.46
CA TYR A 51 -9.44 3.47 3.60
C TYR A 51 -9.01 4.82 3.02
N ILE A 52 -9.82 5.41 2.15
CA ILE A 52 -9.60 6.75 1.61
C ILE A 52 -10.81 7.63 1.93
N CYS A 53 -10.54 8.83 2.42
CA CYS A 53 -11.55 9.77 2.89
C CYS A 53 -11.12 11.23 2.74
N ALA A 54 -12.10 12.13 2.83
CA ALA A 54 -11.88 13.57 2.81
C ALA A 54 -12.63 14.28 3.94
N THR A 55 -12.10 15.41 4.41
CA THR A 55 -12.76 16.32 5.36
C THR A 55 -12.19 17.73 5.27
N ALA A 56 -12.95 18.74 5.70
CA ALA A 56 -12.42 20.08 5.94
C ALA A 56 -11.81 20.22 7.35
N ASP A 57 -12.12 19.29 8.27
CA ASP A 57 -11.65 19.32 9.66
C ASP A 57 -10.19 18.87 9.78
N GLN A 58 -9.28 19.84 9.86
CA GLN A 58 -7.85 19.59 10.00
C GLN A 58 -7.47 18.89 11.31
N THR A 59 -8.32 18.89 12.34
CA THR A 59 -8.05 18.15 13.59
C THR A 59 -8.01 16.63 13.38
N ALA A 60 -8.59 16.15 12.27
CA ALA A 60 -8.50 14.76 11.84
C ALA A 60 -7.06 14.27 11.66
N LEU A 61 -6.13 15.15 11.29
CA LEU A 61 -4.71 14.81 11.11
C LEU A 61 -4.09 14.27 12.40
N ASP A 62 -4.36 14.93 13.52
CA ASP A 62 -3.81 14.54 14.82
C ASP A 62 -4.46 13.27 15.36
N GLN A 63 -5.76 13.10 15.09
CA GLN A 63 -6.54 11.95 15.57
C GLN A 63 -6.24 10.66 14.81
N LEU A 64 -5.76 10.76 13.56
CA LEU A 64 -5.56 9.61 12.67
C LEU A 64 -4.09 9.31 12.38
N LYS A 65 -3.13 10.03 12.97
CA LYS A 65 -1.68 9.94 12.69
C LYS A 65 -1.09 8.52 12.64
N ASP A 66 -1.62 7.57 13.43
CA ASP A 66 -1.10 6.20 13.50
C ASP A 66 -1.92 5.20 12.67
N HIS A 67 -2.82 5.69 11.81
CA HIS A 67 -3.75 4.87 11.05
C HIS A 67 -3.14 4.53 9.69
N ALA A 68 -2.22 3.54 9.70
CA ALA A 68 -1.33 3.24 8.58
C ALA A 68 -2.02 2.96 7.22
N ASN A 69 -3.28 2.55 7.25
CA ASN A 69 -4.06 2.22 6.06
C ASN A 69 -5.09 3.29 5.68
N THR A 70 -5.05 4.45 6.34
CA THR A 70 -5.94 5.57 6.06
C THR A 70 -5.24 6.62 5.22
N ILE A 71 -5.92 7.08 4.17
CA ILE A 71 -5.51 8.17 3.29
C ILE A 71 -6.50 9.30 3.52
N LEU A 72 -6.05 10.35 4.20
CA LEU A 72 -6.87 11.51 4.51
C LEU A 72 -6.55 12.66 3.56
N THR A 73 -7.58 13.21 2.93
CA THR A 73 -7.50 14.45 2.16
C THR A 73 -8.17 15.58 2.93
N ILE A 74 -7.42 16.65 3.23
CA ILE A 74 -7.96 17.90 3.74
C ILE A 74 -8.37 18.77 2.55
N SER A 75 -9.63 19.17 2.52
CA SER A 75 -10.16 20.10 1.52
C SER A 75 -11.34 20.89 2.10
N ASN A 76 -11.35 22.21 1.89
CA ASN A 76 -12.51 23.04 2.21
C ASN A 76 -13.72 22.77 1.29
N HIS A 77 -13.52 21.97 0.23
CA HIS A 77 -14.56 21.46 -0.68
C HIS A 77 -14.72 19.94 -0.56
N ALA A 78 -14.63 19.38 0.66
CA ALA A 78 -14.67 17.93 0.88
C ALA A 78 -16.02 17.28 0.45
N GLU A 79 -17.09 18.07 0.38
CA GLU A 79 -18.39 17.70 -0.19
C GLU A 79 -18.37 17.46 -1.70
N GLU A 80 -17.31 17.84 -2.43
CA GLU A 80 -17.10 17.50 -3.84
C GLU A 80 -16.48 16.10 -4.04
N PHE A 81 -16.28 15.35 -2.95
CA PHE A 81 -15.74 13.99 -2.94
C PHE A 81 -14.37 13.84 -3.64
N PRO A 82 -13.35 14.65 -3.26
CA PRO A 82 -12.01 14.59 -3.86
C PRO A 82 -11.32 13.23 -3.64
N ASP A 83 -11.57 12.58 -2.51
CA ASP A 83 -11.18 11.21 -2.20
C ASP A 83 -11.72 10.19 -3.21
N GLY A 84 -13.00 10.32 -3.58
CA GLY A 84 -13.64 9.48 -4.59
C GLY A 84 -13.05 9.71 -5.99
N GLY A 85 -12.84 10.96 -6.37
CA GLY A 85 -12.17 11.33 -7.63
C GLY A 85 -10.73 10.80 -7.70
N TRP A 86 -9.98 10.94 -6.60
CA TRP A 86 -8.61 10.47 -6.49
C TRP A 86 -8.53 8.94 -6.58
N PHE A 87 -9.41 8.25 -5.87
CA PHE A 87 -9.53 6.80 -5.96
C PHE A 87 -9.92 6.35 -7.36
N GLY A 88 -10.87 7.00 -8.01
CA GLY A 88 -11.26 6.67 -9.39
C GLY A 88 -10.09 6.74 -10.37
N ARG A 89 -9.24 7.76 -10.22
CA ARG A 89 -8.04 7.94 -11.03
C ARG A 89 -6.94 6.93 -10.72
N CYS A 90 -6.68 6.67 -9.44
CA CYS A 90 -5.49 5.93 -8.99
C CYS A 90 -5.77 4.46 -8.66
N GLY A 91 -6.89 4.16 -8.01
CA GLY A 91 -7.26 2.82 -7.56
C GLY A 91 -7.52 1.83 -8.69
N SER A 92 -7.77 2.32 -9.90
CA SER A 92 -7.93 1.51 -11.11
C SER A 92 -6.60 1.20 -11.83
N ALA A 93 -5.51 1.89 -11.46
CA ALA A 93 -4.22 1.68 -12.10
C ALA A 93 -3.58 0.36 -11.65
N PRO A 94 -2.77 -0.29 -12.52
CA PRO A 94 -1.96 -1.43 -12.10
C PRO A 94 -1.06 -1.07 -10.92
N ILE A 95 -1.03 -1.92 -9.90
CA ILE A 95 -0.21 -1.70 -8.69
C ILE A 95 1.27 -1.60 -9.10
N GLY A 96 1.95 -0.56 -8.60
CA GLY A 96 3.34 -0.22 -8.93
C GLY A 96 3.54 0.67 -10.17
N SER A 97 2.49 0.91 -10.96
CA SER A 97 2.61 1.70 -12.20
C SER A 97 2.49 3.20 -12.02
N ILE A 98 1.98 3.67 -10.87
CA ILE A 98 1.76 5.08 -10.58
C ILE A 98 2.18 5.43 -9.16
N ALA A 99 2.72 6.64 -8.97
CA ALA A 99 2.70 7.32 -7.69
C ALA A 99 1.32 7.98 -7.48
N TRP A 100 0.93 8.27 -6.24
CA TRP A 100 -0.41 8.83 -5.95
C TRP A 100 -0.45 10.36 -5.90
N ASP A 101 0.70 11.03 -5.96
CA ASP A 101 0.82 12.47 -6.04
C ASP A 101 0.64 13.01 -7.47
N SER A 102 0.49 14.32 -7.57
CA SER A 102 0.52 15.08 -8.82
C SER A 102 -0.52 14.59 -9.85
N LYS A 103 -1.67 14.10 -9.37
CA LYS A 103 -2.76 13.65 -10.25
C LYS A 103 -3.78 14.75 -10.44
N GLN A 104 -3.95 15.17 -11.69
CA GLN A 104 -5.06 16.02 -12.07
C GLN A 104 -6.36 15.23 -11.95
N LEU A 105 -7.31 15.77 -11.19
CA LEU A 105 -8.64 15.21 -11.03
C LEU A 105 -9.65 16.09 -11.76
N ASN A 106 -10.43 15.51 -12.66
CA ASN A 106 -11.42 16.27 -13.40
C ASN A 106 -12.54 16.75 -12.46
N GLY A 107 -12.88 18.03 -12.53
CA GLY A 107 -13.94 18.64 -11.73
C GLY A 107 -13.62 18.86 -10.25
N GLN A 108 -12.37 18.66 -9.81
CA GLN A 108 -11.96 18.91 -8.42
C GLN A 108 -11.23 20.24 -8.30
N LYS A 109 -11.58 21.00 -7.26
CA LYS A 109 -10.96 22.28 -6.95
C LYS A 109 -9.69 22.11 -6.11
N ASN A 110 -8.93 23.20 -6.02
CA ASN A 110 -7.89 23.32 -5.00
C ASN A 110 -8.53 23.16 -3.61
N SER A 111 -7.81 22.62 -2.64
CA SER A 111 -8.29 22.48 -1.26
C SER A 111 -8.61 23.82 -0.59
N ASP A 112 -8.16 24.94 -1.16
CA ASP A 112 -8.38 26.32 -0.69
C ASP A 112 -7.94 26.52 0.77
N VAL A 113 -6.81 25.89 1.12
CA VAL A 113 -6.12 26.06 2.41
C VAL A 113 -5.04 27.13 2.28
N THR A 114 -4.75 27.83 3.37
CA THR A 114 -3.66 28.81 3.41
C THR A 114 -2.29 28.14 3.28
N THR A 115 -1.26 28.90 2.91
CA THR A 115 0.13 28.39 2.82
C THR A 115 0.64 27.80 4.15
N SER A 116 0.22 28.38 5.28
CA SER A 116 0.56 27.88 6.61
C SER A 116 -0.11 26.53 6.88
N GLU A 117 -1.42 26.42 6.63
CA GLU A 117 -2.17 25.17 6.78
C GLU A 117 -1.62 24.09 5.86
N HIS A 118 -1.34 24.41 4.59
CA HIS A 118 -0.71 23.49 3.64
C HIS A 118 0.55 22.85 4.24
N SER A 119 1.45 23.65 4.81
CA SER A 119 2.68 23.15 5.41
C SER A 119 2.42 22.26 6.64
N GLN A 120 1.43 22.62 7.47
CA GLN A 120 1.03 21.85 8.64
C GLN A 120 0.36 20.51 8.28
N ILE A 121 -0.48 20.50 7.24
CA ILE A 121 -1.15 19.29 6.73
C ILE A 121 -0.09 18.28 6.29
N LEU A 122 0.90 18.71 5.51
CA LEU A 122 1.96 17.83 5.03
C LEU A 122 2.89 17.34 6.14
N ALA A 123 3.20 18.19 7.13
CA ALA A 123 3.99 17.79 8.30
C ALA A 123 3.31 16.67 9.11
N LYS A 124 1.98 16.54 9.00
CA LYS A 124 1.17 15.50 9.66
C LYS A 124 0.73 14.39 8.71
N ASN A 125 1.40 14.22 7.56
CA ASN A 125 1.13 13.21 6.54
C ASN A 125 -0.27 13.29 5.90
N GLY A 126 -0.96 14.43 6.04
CA GLY A 126 -2.20 14.68 5.34
C GLY A 126 -1.99 14.92 3.85
N ASN A 127 -3.05 14.77 3.09
CA ASN A 127 -3.09 15.09 1.66
C ASN A 127 -4.03 16.26 1.40
N LEU A 128 -3.92 16.88 0.24
CA LEU A 128 -4.70 18.02 -0.22
C LEU A 128 -4.64 18.08 -1.75
N ILE A 129 -5.45 18.95 -2.35
CA ILE A 129 -5.33 19.34 -3.75
C ILE A 129 -4.69 20.73 -3.79
N ARG A 130 -3.63 20.88 -4.57
CA ARG A 130 -2.94 22.16 -4.75
C ARG A 130 -2.76 22.47 -6.23
N GLU A 131 -2.56 23.74 -6.53
CA GLU A 131 -2.14 24.16 -7.85
C GLU A 131 -0.64 23.87 -8.06
N MET A 132 -0.31 23.31 -9.22
CA MET A 132 1.05 23.14 -9.70
C MET A 132 1.10 23.52 -11.19
N GLY A 133 1.69 24.67 -11.50
CA GLY A 133 1.81 25.15 -12.87
C GLY A 133 0.45 25.40 -13.56
N GLY A 134 -0.51 25.98 -12.85
CA GLY A 134 -1.86 26.23 -13.38
C GLY A 134 -2.79 25.01 -13.38
N VAL A 135 -2.36 23.87 -12.85
CA VAL A 135 -3.16 22.63 -12.79
C VAL A 135 -3.36 22.20 -11.34
N ASN A 136 -4.62 21.97 -10.94
CA ASN A 136 -4.94 21.40 -9.64
C ASN A 136 -4.62 19.91 -9.62
N VAL A 137 -3.79 19.50 -8.66
CA VAL A 137 -3.30 18.12 -8.54
C VAL A 137 -3.32 17.64 -7.09
N THR A 138 -3.48 16.33 -6.91
CA THR A 138 -3.38 15.68 -5.60
C THR A 138 -1.96 15.78 -5.03
N TRP A 139 -1.86 15.85 -3.70
CA TRP A 139 -0.58 15.98 -3.01
C TRP A 139 -0.72 15.53 -1.55
N GLU A 140 0.20 14.83 -0.89
CA GLU A 140 1.52 14.33 -1.32
C GLU A 140 1.50 12.84 -1.70
N GLY A 141 0.38 12.14 -1.51
CA GLY A 141 0.26 10.72 -1.81
C GLY A 141 0.74 9.81 -0.67
N LYS A 142 0.47 10.18 0.59
CA LYS A 142 0.83 9.42 1.79
C LYS A 142 -0.39 8.88 2.53
N THR A 143 -0.19 7.78 3.25
CA THR A 143 -1.11 7.35 4.30
C THR A 143 -0.81 8.12 5.59
N MET A 144 -1.68 8.03 6.58
CA MET A 144 -1.47 8.74 7.84
C MET A 144 -0.20 8.30 8.59
N SER A 145 0.29 7.08 8.37
CA SER A 145 1.59 6.64 8.92
C SER A 145 2.82 7.29 8.25
N GLY A 146 2.62 8.11 7.22
CA GLY A 146 3.66 8.80 6.48
C GLY A 146 4.35 7.94 5.41
N GLN A 147 3.91 6.69 5.23
CA GLN A 147 4.35 5.87 4.09
C GLN A 147 3.60 6.29 2.83
N TYR A 148 4.27 6.21 1.67
CA TYR A 148 3.62 6.46 0.39
C TYR A 148 2.60 5.37 0.07
N ILE A 149 1.48 5.77 -0.55
CA ILE A 149 0.33 4.91 -0.79
C ILE A 149 0.70 3.72 -1.70
N ASP A 150 1.46 3.97 -2.76
CA ASP A 150 1.97 2.94 -3.69
C ASP A 150 2.86 1.91 -2.99
N VAL A 151 3.67 2.34 -2.00
CA VAL A 151 4.50 1.45 -1.18
C VAL A 151 3.64 0.55 -0.29
N VAL A 152 2.62 1.10 0.38
CA VAL A 152 1.73 0.32 1.26
C VAL A 152 0.94 -0.71 0.45
N ILE A 153 0.32 -0.30 -0.66
CA ILE A 153 -0.42 -1.20 -1.54
C ILE A 153 0.51 -2.26 -2.14
N GLY A 154 1.72 -1.87 -2.55
CA GLY A 154 2.73 -2.80 -3.08
C GLY A 154 3.11 -3.90 -2.10
N ARG A 155 3.24 -3.57 -0.81
CA ARG A 155 3.50 -4.57 0.26
C ARG A 155 2.35 -5.56 0.41
N TYR A 156 1.11 -5.08 0.45
CA TYR A 156 -0.07 -5.95 0.52
C TYR A 156 -0.23 -6.82 -0.71
N TYR A 157 0.03 -6.26 -1.89
CA TYR A 157 0.04 -6.99 -3.15
C TYR A 157 1.06 -8.13 -3.15
N LEU A 158 2.32 -7.83 -2.78
CA LEU A 158 3.37 -8.84 -2.70
C LEU A 158 2.99 -9.98 -1.74
N LYS A 159 2.48 -9.64 -0.54
CA LYS A 159 2.02 -10.63 0.44
C LYS A 159 0.93 -11.54 -0.14
N ALA A 160 -0.09 -10.96 -0.76
CA ALA A 160 -1.18 -11.70 -1.39
C ALA A 160 -0.67 -12.63 -2.51
N ARG A 161 0.21 -12.13 -3.40
CA ARG A 161 0.78 -12.94 -4.49
C ARG A 161 1.65 -14.09 -3.99
N LEU A 162 2.43 -13.89 -2.92
CA LEU A 162 3.22 -14.96 -2.30
C LEU A 162 2.32 -16.05 -1.70
N GLN A 163 1.23 -15.66 -1.02
CA GLN A 163 0.24 -16.60 -0.49
C GLN A 163 -0.46 -17.37 -1.62
N GLU A 164 -0.92 -16.67 -2.65
CA GLU A 164 -1.54 -17.29 -3.82
C GLU A 164 -0.61 -18.28 -4.53
N ALA A 165 0.68 -17.93 -4.72
CA ALA A 165 1.66 -18.83 -5.31
C ALA A 165 1.84 -20.12 -4.50
N TYR A 166 1.91 -20.00 -3.17
CA TYR A 166 1.96 -21.16 -2.27
C TYR A 166 0.69 -22.02 -2.35
N HIS A 167 -0.49 -21.40 -2.32
CA HIS A 167 -1.77 -22.11 -2.42
C HIS A 167 -1.92 -22.81 -3.78
N SER A 168 -1.55 -22.13 -4.87
CA SER A 168 -1.55 -22.70 -6.22
C SER A 168 -0.64 -23.92 -6.32
N LEU A 169 0.58 -23.86 -5.76
CA LEU A 169 1.46 -25.02 -5.69
C LEU A 169 0.82 -26.18 -4.92
N LYS A 170 0.13 -25.91 -3.80
CA LYS A 170 -0.53 -26.92 -2.99
C LYS A 170 -1.76 -27.55 -3.66
N ILE A 171 -2.49 -26.78 -4.47
CA ILE A 171 -3.66 -27.28 -5.22
C ILE A 171 -3.20 -28.14 -6.41
N ASN A 172 -2.15 -27.71 -7.11
CA ASN A 172 -1.68 -28.38 -8.32
C ASN A 172 -0.76 -29.59 -8.08
N ASN A 173 -0.40 -29.87 -6.82
CA ASN A 173 0.41 -31.02 -6.44
C ASN A 173 -0.28 -31.80 -5.33
N ASP A 174 -0.64 -33.06 -5.60
CA ASP A 174 -1.23 -33.97 -4.60
C ASP A 174 -0.41 -34.01 -3.30
N ARG A 175 0.91 -33.86 -3.43
CA ARG A 175 1.83 -33.75 -2.29
C ARG A 175 3.05 -32.89 -2.62
N LEU A 176 3.13 -31.72 -1.97
CA LEU A 176 4.39 -30.99 -1.83
C LEU A 176 5.26 -31.67 -0.76
N SER A 177 6.20 -32.50 -1.20
CA SER A 177 7.05 -33.28 -0.29
C SER A 177 8.11 -32.41 0.40
N MET A 178 8.38 -32.66 1.68
CA MET A 178 9.44 -31.99 2.45
C MET A 178 10.82 -32.59 2.10
N THR A 179 11.20 -32.46 0.83
CA THR A 179 12.48 -32.85 0.25
C THR A 179 13.13 -31.62 -0.37
N ILE A 180 14.43 -31.71 -0.69
CA ILE A 180 15.14 -30.61 -1.36
C ILE A 180 14.42 -30.22 -2.66
N SER A 181 13.95 -31.20 -3.44
CA SER A 181 13.19 -30.94 -4.67
C SER A 181 11.89 -30.19 -4.41
N GLY A 182 11.17 -30.51 -3.33
CA GLY A 182 9.94 -29.79 -2.95
C GLY A 182 10.21 -28.37 -2.47
N LEU A 183 11.30 -28.15 -1.71
CA LEU A 183 11.74 -26.82 -1.32
C LEU A 183 12.15 -25.96 -2.53
N ARG A 184 12.85 -26.55 -3.50
CA ARG A 184 13.22 -25.87 -4.75
C ARG A 184 12.01 -25.50 -5.61
N LEU A 185 10.97 -26.35 -5.64
CA LEU A 185 9.72 -26.03 -6.32
C LEU A 185 9.03 -24.83 -5.68
N LEU A 186 8.97 -24.81 -4.34
CA LEU A 186 8.44 -23.66 -3.59
C LEU A 186 9.25 -22.40 -3.86
N GLU A 187 10.57 -22.50 -3.75
CA GLU A 187 11.50 -21.39 -4.01
C GLU A 187 11.30 -20.80 -5.42
N ALA A 188 11.23 -21.64 -6.45
CA ALA A 188 11.02 -21.19 -7.82
C ALA A 188 9.72 -20.41 -7.99
N ALA A 189 8.62 -20.86 -7.39
CA ALA A 189 7.35 -20.16 -7.45
C ALA A 189 7.40 -18.80 -6.72
N LEU A 190 8.01 -18.75 -5.53
CA LEU A 190 8.16 -17.48 -4.79
C LEU A 190 9.05 -16.49 -5.54
N ARG A 191 10.14 -16.95 -6.15
CA ARG A 191 11.04 -16.13 -6.98
C ARG A 191 10.32 -15.52 -8.18
N GLU A 192 9.41 -16.25 -8.83
CA GLU A 192 8.62 -15.69 -9.94
C GLU A 192 7.69 -14.58 -9.46
N VAL A 193 7.12 -14.68 -8.26
CA VAL A 193 6.34 -13.58 -7.66
C VAL A 193 7.19 -12.32 -7.49
N PHE A 194 8.41 -12.44 -6.95
CA PHE A 194 9.30 -11.27 -6.82
C PHE A 194 9.65 -10.66 -8.18
N ARG A 195 9.89 -11.49 -9.21
CA ARG A 195 10.13 -11.01 -10.57
C ARG A 195 8.92 -10.29 -11.16
N ASP A 196 7.70 -10.81 -10.97
CA ASP A 196 6.47 -10.14 -11.41
C ASP A 196 6.28 -8.79 -10.72
N CYS A 197 6.49 -8.73 -9.40
CA CYS A 197 6.47 -7.47 -8.65
C CYS A 197 7.55 -6.49 -9.15
N GLY A 198 8.73 -6.98 -9.53
CA GLY A 198 9.77 -6.18 -10.17
C GLY A 198 9.33 -5.62 -11.54
N ARG A 199 8.72 -6.45 -12.40
CA ARG A 199 8.20 -6.00 -13.72
C ARG A 199 7.13 -4.92 -13.58
N ARG A 200 6.33 -5.00 -12.53
CA ARG A 200 5.27 -4.02 -12.20
C ARG A 200 5.77 -2.72 -11.58
N GLY A 201 7.05 -2.64 -11.19
CA GLY A 201 7.62 -1.48 -10.51
C GLY A 201 7.41 -1.46 -8.99
N VAL A 202 6.87 -2.53 -8.40
CA VAL A 202 6.72 -2.64 -6.94
C VAL A 202 8.08 -2.87 -6.25
N ILE A 203 8.98 -3.60 -6.91
CA ILE A 203 10.35 -3.85 -6.44
C ILE A 203 11.32 -3.10 -7.36
N ALA A 204 12.28 -2.41 -6.76
CA ALA A 204 13.28 -1.64 -7.48
C ALA A 204 14.14 -2.53 -8.41
N LYS A 205 14.49 -2.00 -9.58
CA LYS A 205 15.47 -2.62 -10.47
C LYS A 205 16.88 -2.47 -9.90
N VAL A 206 17.79 -3.33 -10.31
CA VAL A 206 19.22 -3.13 -10.04
C VAL A 206 19.78 -2.13 -11.04
N GLU A 207 20.29 -1.01 -10.56
CA GLU A 207 20.88 0.06 -11.40
C GLU A 207 22.38 0.27 -11.13
N ASP A 208 22.87 -0.17 -9.97
CA ASP A 208 24.25 -0.01 -9.51
C ASP A 208 24.73 -1.23 -8.70
N ASP A 209 25.98 -1.17 -8.22
CA ASP A 209 26.62 -2.24 -7.44
C ASP A 209 25.96 -2.44 -6.07
N ASP A 210 25.46 -1.37 -5.43
CA ASP A 210 24.72 -1.46 -4.17
C ASP A 210 23.38 -2.19 -4.35
N GLY A 211 22.62 -1.85 -5.40
CA GLY A 211 21.44 -2.58 -5.82
C GLY A 211 21.74 -4.03 -6.15
N ARG A 212 22.86 -4.31 -6.83
CA ARG A 212 23.31 -5.68 -7.16
C ARG A 212 23.55 -6.48 -5.89
N SER A 213 24.16 -5.87 -4.86
CA SER A 213 24.42 -6.52 -3.57
C SER A 213 23.13 -6.96 -2.84
N ARG A 214 21.99 -6.36 -3.17
CA ARG A 214 20.65 -6.64 -2.60
C ARG A 214 19.80 -7.57 -3.48
N SER A 215 20.37 -8.17 -4.51
CA SER A 215 19.67 -9.01 -5.49
C SER A 215 20.22 -10.43 -5.54
N ASP A 216 19.35 -11.43 -5.67
CA ASP A 216 19.76 -12.82 -5.90
C ASP A 216 20.14 -13.12 -7.36
N PHE A 217 19.44 -12.52 -8.34
CA PHE A 217 19.69 -12.77 -9.78
C PHE A 217 20.17 -11.54 -10.54
N GLY A 218 20.26 -10.40 -9.85
CA GLY A 218 20.75 -9.16 -10.42
C GLY A 218 19.77 -8.44 -11.35
N ASP A 219 18.51 -8.86 -11.41
CA ASP A 219 17.46 -8.19 -12.15
C ASP A 219 16.73 -7.15 -11.27
N TYR A 220 16.28 -7.59 -10.09
CA TYR A 220 15.53 -6.78 -9.14
C TYR A 220 16.12 -6.90 -7.73
N GLN A 221 15.99 -5.85 -6.93
CA GLN A 221 16.57 -5.77 -5.59
C GLN A 221 15.75 -6.59 -4.57
N TYR A 222 15.82 -7.91 -4.66
CA TYR A 222 15.29 -8.82 -3.65
C TYR A 222 16.25 -9.99 -3.34
N LYS A 223 16.19 -10.48 -2.10
CA LYS A 223 16.81 -11.72 -1.66
C LYS A 223 15.78 -12.62 -1.00
N LEU A 224 15.80 -13.90 -1.36
CA LEU A 224 14.97 -14.94 -0.76
C LEU A 224 15.87 -15.98 -0.08
N PHE A 225 15.67 -16.16 1.22
CA PHE A 225 16.40 -17.10 2.05
C PHE A 225 15.53 -18.32 2.33
N MET A 226 15.89 -19.43 1.71
CA MET A 226 15.26 -20.74 1.87
C MET A 226 16.20 -21.70 2.62
N PRO A 227 15.67 -22.69 3.36
CA PRO A 227 16.49 -23.79 3.87
C PRO A 227 17.16 -24.54 2.72
N GLU A 228 18.49 -24.66 2.74
CA GLU A 228 19.25 -25.38 1.70
C GLU A 228 19.20 -26.89 1.90
N LYS A 229 19.13 -27.32 3.16
CA LYS A 229 19.05 -28.72 3.57
C LYS A 229 17.84 -28.93 4.48
N ILE A 230 17.33 -30.16 4.48
CA ILE A 230 16.24 -30.55 5.40
C ILE A 230 16.69 -30.46 6.87
N SER A 231 17.99 -30.55 7.16
CA SER A 231 18.54 -30.34 8.50
C SER A 231 18.40 -28.91 9.02
N ASP A 232 18.27 -27.93 8.11
CA ASP A 232 18.21 -26.52 8.48
C ASP A 232 16.82 -26.13 9.02
N ILE A 233 15.82 -26.99 8.78
CA ILE A 233 14.48 -26.87 9.33
C ILE A 233 14.47 -27.50 10.74
N PRO A 234 14.05 -26.77 11.79
CA PRO A 234 13.96 -27.30 13.14
C PRO A 234 13.19 -28.61 13.22
N MET A 235 13.63 -29.53 14.08
CA MET A 235 13.01 -30.86 14.22
C MET A 235 11.51 -30.79 14.53
N ASN A 236 11.11 -29.87 15.41
CA ASN A 236 9.70 -29.64 15.75
C ASN A 236 8.89 -29.13 14.54
N ASP A 237 9.46 -28.21 13.74
CA ASP A 237 8.81 -27.70 12.54
C ASP A 237 8.64 -28.82 11.49
N ARG A 238 9.65 -29.69 11.32
CA ARG A 238 9.54 -30.88 10.46
C ARG A 238 8.46 -31.86 10.93
N ALA A 239 8.38 -32.12 12.24
CA ALA A 239 7.33 -32.97 12.82
C ALA A 239 5.94 -32.38 12.55
N ASN A 240 5.81 -31.05 12.61
CA ASN A 240 4.59 -30.31 12.30
C ASN A 240 4.40 -29.99 10.80
N ARG A 241 5.25 -30.55 9.92
CA ARG A 241 5.22 -30.33 8.46
C ARG A 241 5.25 -28.85 8.05
N LYS A 242 5.97 -28.04 8.81
CA LYS A 242 6.17 -26.60 8.61
C LYS A 242 7.57 -26.35 8.07
N VAL A 243 7.66 -25.52 7.02
CA VAL A 243 8.95 -25.01 6.51
C VAL A 243 9.17 -23.63 7.13
N SER A 244 10.16 -23.51 8.01
CA SER A 244 10.37 -22.30 8.80
C SER A 244 11.85 -22.10 9.15
N PRO A 245 12.35 -20.84 9.15
CA PRO A 245 11.73 -19.62 8.62
C PRO A 245 12.14 -19.35 7.16
N ILE A 246 11.16 -19.13 6.27
CA ILE A 246 11.40 -18.50 4.96
C ILE A 246 11.50 -16.99 5.21
N LYS A 247 12.61 -16.38 4.82
CA LYS A 247 12.84 -14.93 4.98
C LYS A 247 13.12 -14.31 3.63
N PHE A 248 12.74 -13.05 3.46
CA PHE A 248 13.13 -12.30 2.27
C PHE A 248 13.40 -10.83 2.64
N THR A 249 14.18 -10.17 1.79
CA THR A 249 14.34 -8.72 1.80
C THR A 249 14.07 -8.19 0.41
N CYS A 250 13.41 -7.06 0.27
CA CYS A 250 13.22 -6.40 -1.02
C CYS A 250 13.24 -4.88 -0.86
N THR A 251 13.83 -4.19 -1.82
CA THR A 251 13.77 -2.72 -1.92
C THR A 251 12.54 -2.33 -2.72
N VAL A 252 11.70 -1.46 -2.16
CA VAL A 252 10.49 -0.96 -2.85
C VAL A 252 10.85 -0.04 -4.00
N GLY A 253 10.15 -0.15 -5.13
CA GLY A 253 10.25 0.80 -6.23
C GLY A 253 9.38 2.01 -5.91
N GLY A 254 10.00 3.14 -5.54
CA GLY A 254 9.30 4.38 -5.23
C GLY A 254 9.34 5.39 -6.37
N GLY A 255 8.33 6.24 -6.47
CA GLY A 255 8.33 7.40 -7.35
C GLY A 255 9.19 8.56 -6.82
N ILE A 256 9.57 9.48 -7.70
CA ILE A 256 10.20 10.75 -7.32
C ILE A 256 9.09 11.78 -7.13
N ASN A 257 8.85 12.18 -5.88
CA ASN A 257 7.81 13.17 -5.57
C ASN A 257 8.38 14.60 -5.44
N LYS A 258 9.66 14.75 -5.08
CA LYS A 258 10.32 16.05 -4.87
C LYS A 258 11.71 16.05 -5.50
N ILE A 259 12.12 17.21 -6.00
CA ILE A 259 13.48 17.50 -6.45
C ILE A 259 13.92 18.85 -5.88
N GLU A 260 15.20 18.99 -5.58
CA GLU A 260 15.82 20.26 -5.22
C GLU A 260 16.83 20.63 -6.30
N ILE A 261 16.69 21.83 -6.87
CA ILE A 261 17.61 22.37 -7.88
C ILE A 261 18.26 23.62 -7.29
N SER A 262 19.58 23.62 -7.20
CA SER A 262 20.38 24.78 -6.79
C SER A 262 21.37 25.15 -7.88
N GLY A 263 21.71 26.44 -7.98
CA GLY A 263 22.65 26.94 -8.97
C GLY A 263 23.14 28.34 -8.63
N THR A 264 24.33 28.68 -9.09
CA THR A 264 24.88 30.04 -9.06
C THR A 264 24.93 30.58 -10.49
N MET A 265 24.34 31.75 -10.73
CA MET A 265 24.47 32.43 -12.01
C MET A 265 25.63 33.42 -11.94
N GLY A 266 26.67 33.16 -12.73
CA GLY A 266 27.71 34.14 -13.03
C GLY A 266 27.30 35.03 -14.20
N VAL A 267 27.77 36.27 -14.20
CA VAL A 267 27.68 37.19 -15.34
C VAL A 267 28.77 36.87 -16.35
#